data_AF-A0A2G6KB60-F1
#
_entry.id   AF-A0A2G6KB60-F1
#
_cell.length_a   1.000
_cell.length_b   1.000
_cell.length_c   1.000
_cell.angle_alpha   90.00
_cell.angle_beta   90.00
_cell.angle_gamma   90.00
#
_symmetry.space_group_name_H-M   'P 1'
#
loop_
_entity.id
_entity.type
_entity.pdbx_description
1 polymer ?
#
loop_
_entity_poly.entity_id
_entity_poly.type
_entity_poly.pdbx_seq_one_letter_code
_entity_poly.pdbx_strand_id
1 'polypeptide(L)'
;MFLGMRTMFREKTTDMLKFELRELENVFGLLVIGSMIGIPSPPPGISMRLLPHMLREISVMTTRARDLDDVFGEVVGMMDI
;
A
#
# COMPACT_ATOMS: atom_id res chain seq x y z
N MET A 1 2.82 -35.13 -20.84
CA MET A 1 1.81 -35.10 -19.75
C MET A 1 2.33 -34.44 -18.47
N PHE A 2 3.51 -34.80 -17.94
CA PHE A 2 4.05 -34.22 -16.69
C PHE A 2 4.46 -32.73 -16.76
N LEU A 3 4.89 -32.22 -17.92
CA LEU A 3 5.32 -30.83 -18.07
C LEU A 3 4.16 -29.83 -17.98
N GLY A 4 3.02 -30.15 -18.63
CA GLY A 4 1.80 -29.33 -18.58
C GLY A 4 1.17 -29.27 -17.19
N MET A 5 1.33 -30.33 -16.39
CA MET A 5 0.88 -30.36 -15.01
C MET A 5 1.69 -29.37 -14.15
N ARG A 6 3.02 -29.33 -14.31
CA ARG A 6 3.90 -28.40 -13.57
C ARG A 6 3.60 -26.94 -13.89
N THR A 7 3.33 -26.60 -15.16
CA THR A 7 2.94 -25.23 -15.53
C THR A 7 1.58 -24.86 -14.96
N MET A 8 0.58 -25.75 -15.01
CA MET A 8 -0.73 -25.51 -14.40
C MET A 8 -0.66 -25.31 -12.89
N PHE A 9 0.13 -26.13 -12.18
CA PHE A 9 0.35 -25.93 -10.74
C PHE A 9 1.06 -24.60 -10.47
N ARG A 10 2.08 -24.24 -11.27
CA ARG A 10 2.79 -22.96 -11.12
C ARG A 10 1.89 -21.76 -11.37
N GLU A 11 1.09 -21.78 -12.43
CA GLU A 11 0.15 -20.71 -12.76
C GLU A 11 -0.89 -20.51 -11.67
N LYS A 12 -1.50 -21.61 -11.20
CA LYS A 12 -2.48 -21.57 -10.11
C LYS A 12 -1.89 -21.03 -8.81
N THR A 13 -0.65 -21.39 -8.47
CA THR A 13 0.03 -20.85 -7.29
C THR A 13 0.39 -19.37 -7.46
N THR A 14 0.84 -18.94 -8.65
CA THR A 14 1.11 -17.52 -8.90
C THR A 14 -0.15 -16.66 -8.89
N ASP A 15 -1.27 -17.17 -9.40
CA ASP A 15 -2.53 -16.42 -9.38
C ASP A 15 -3.11 -16.29 -7.97
N MET A 16 -2.95 -17.32 -7.13
CA MET A 16 -3.31 -17.23 -5.72
C MET A 16 -2.45 -16.19 -4.98
N LEU A 17 -1.15 -16.14 -5.25
CA LEU A 17 -0.26 -15.14 -4.67
C LEU A 17 -0.64 -13.70 -5.09
N LYS A 18 -1.03 -13.50 -6.35
CA LYS A 18 -1.52 -12.20 -6.84
C LYS A 18 -2.85 -11.80 -6.18
N PHE A 19 -3.73 -12.75 -5.92
CA PHE A 19 -4.98 -12.50 -5.21
C PHE A 19 -4.70 -12.07 -3.76
N GLU A 20 -3.82 -12.79 -3.05
CA GLU A 20 -3.41 -12.44 -1.70
C GLU A 20 -2.79 -11.03 -1.65
N LEU A 21 -1.93 -10.69 -2.60
CA LEU A 21 -1.33 -9.36 -2.68
C LEU A 21 -2.40 -8.26 -2.84
N ARG A 22 -3.39 -8.49 -3.71
CA ARG A 22 -4.50 -7.54 -3.92
C ARG A 22 -5.35 -7.36 -2.66
N GLU A 23 -5.62 -8.44 -1.93
CA GLU A 23 -6.36 -8.34 -0.66
C GLU A 23 -5.58 -7.57 0.41
N LEU A 24 -4.25 -7.73 0.46
CA LEU A 24 -3.40 -6.94 1.34
C LEU A 24 -3.43 -5.44 0.99
N GLU A 25 -3.39 -5.09 -0.31
CA GLU A 25 -3.54 -3.70 -0.79
C GLU A 25 -4.91 -3.11 -0.41
N ASN A 26 -5.99 -3.90 -0.51
CA ASN A 26 -7.34 -3.46 -0.11
C ASN A 26 -7.41 -3.16 1.40
N VAL A 27 -6.82 -4.02 2.24
CA VAL A 27 -6.75 -3.80 3.70
C VAL A 27 -5.93 -2.55 4.03
N PHE A 28 -4.87 -2.25 3.26
CA PHE A 28 -4.14 -1.01 3.41
C PHE A 28 -4.99 0.22 3.05
N GLY A 29 -5.76 0.17 1.96
CA GLY A 29 -6.69 1.25 1.63
C GLY A 29 -7.66 1.53 2.78
N LEU A 30 -8.16 0.48 3.44
CA LEU A 30 -8.96 0.60 4.66
C LEU A 30 -8.18 1.14 5.86
N LEU A 31 -6.90 0.81 6.04
CA LEU A 31 -6.05 1.38 7.09
C LEU A 31 -5.85 2.89 6.90
N VAL A 32 -5.48 3.31 5.69
CA VAL A 32 -5.20 4.71 5.37
C VAL A 32 -6.46 5.55 5.49
N ILE A 33 -7.49 5.17 4.74
CA ILE A 33 -8.74 5.94 4.67
C ILE A 33 -9.56 5.74 5.95
N GLY A 34 -9.60 4.53 6.51
CA GLY A 34 -10.30 4.26 7.76
C GLY A 34 -9.74 5.02 8.95
N SER A 35 -8.40 5.17 9.05
CA SER A 35 -7.80 6.00 10.09
C SER A 35 -8.20 7.47 9.99
N MET A 36 -8.51 7.96 8.78
CA MET A 36 -8.94 9.34 8.53
C MET A 36 -10.45 9.55 8.78
N ILE A 37 -11.27 8.48 8.76
CA ILE A 37 -12.73 8.54 8.94
C ILE A 37 -13.17 7.95 10.30
N GLY A 38 -12.23 7.59 11.18
CA GLY A 38 -12.51 7.09 12.53
C GLY A 38 -12.87 5.60 12.60
N ILE A 39 -12.59 4.82 11.55
CA ILE A 39 -12.66 3.35 11.62
C ILE A 39 -11.45 2.88 12.44
N PRO A 40 -11.65 2.06 13.49
CA PRO A 40 -10.55 1.60 14.33
C PRO A 40 -9.52 0.86 13.47
N SER A 41 -8.25 1.21 13.64
CA SER A 41 -7.17 0.54 12.93
C SER A 41 -7.21 -0.97 13.19
N PRO A 42 -6.99 -1.81 12.16
CA PRO A 42 -6.77 -3.24 12.32
C PRO A 42 -5.82 -3.60 13.47
N PRO A 43 -5.99 -4.79 14.07
CA PRO A 43 -5.14 -5.25 15.16
C PRO A 43 -3.64 -5.16 14.83
N PRO A 44 -2.78 -4.71 15.77
CA PRO A 44 -1.36 -4.44 15.50
C PRO A 44 -0.59 -5.60 14.86
N GLY A 45 -0.95 -6.85 15.21
CA GLY A 45 -0.31 -8.04 14.63
C GLY A 45 -0.60 -8.24 13.14
N ILE A 46 -1.76 -7.79 12.64
CA ILE A 46 -2.09 -7.81 11.21
C ILE A 46 -1.35 -6.67 10.51
N SER A 47 -1.37 -5.48 11.10
CA SER A 47 -0.65 -4.30 10.58
C SER A 47 0.86 -4.56 10.40
N MET A 48 1.49 -5.22 11.36
CA MET A 48 2.92 -5.59 11.27
C MET A 48 3.24 -6.55 10.12
N ARG A 49 2.34 -7.50 9.83
CA ARG A 49 2.51 -8.43 8.70
C ARG A 49 2.28 -7.77 7.35
N LEU A 50 1.49 -6.70 7.31
CA LEU A 50 1.23 -5.91 6.11
C LEU A 50 2.38 -4.97 5.75
N LEU A 51 3.11 -4.45 6.75
CA LEU A 51 4.19 -3.45 6.55
C LEU A 51 5.18 -3.76 5.42
N PRO A 52 5.75 -4.98 5.29
CA PRO A 52 6.72 -5.27 4.23
C PRO A 52 6.11 -5.17 2.82
N HIS A 53 4.82 -5.48 2.69
CA HIS A 53 4.09 -5.41 1.42
C HIS A 53 3.67 -3.97 1.07
N MET A 54 3.75 -3.04 2.03
CA MET A 54 3.35 -1.65 1.89
C MET A 54 4.53 -0.69 1.67
N LEU A 55 5.76 -1.19 1.61
CA LEU A 55 6.97 -0.36 1.56
C LEU A 55 6.96 0.60 0.36
N ARG A 56 6.48 0.14 -0.79
CA ARG A 56 6.39 0.94 -2.01
C ARG A 56 5.38 2.07 -1.86
N GLU A 57 4.20 1.77 -1.35
CA GLU A 57 3.10 2.71 -1.21
C GLU A 57 3.41 3.75 -0.13
N ILE A 58 4.04 3.34 0.98
CA ILE A 58 4.60 4.24 1.99
C ILE A 58 5.63 5.18 1.35
N SER A 59 6.56 4.65 0.55
CA SER A 59 7.55 5.47 -0.16
C SER A 59 6.91 6.51 -1.10
N VAL A 60 5.89 6.10 -1.85
CA VAL A 60 5.12 7.02 -2.71
C VAL A 60 4.43 8.09 -1.86
N MET A 61 3.75 7.72 -0.78
CA MET A 61 3.06 8.66 0.11
C MET A 61 4.05 9.65 0.75
N THR A 62 5.19 9.17 1.26
CA THR A 62 6.22 10.03 1.85
C THR A 62 6.81 10.99 0.83
N THR A 63 7.05 10.52 -0.39
CA THR A 63 7.53 11.39 -1.48
C THR A 63 6.50 12.46 -1.80
N ARG A 64 5.22 12.10 -1.95
CA ARG A 64 4.14 13.05 -2.21
C ARG A 64 3.95 14.06 -1.07
N ALA A 65 4.05 13.62 0.18
CA ALA A 65 3.96 14.51 1.33
C ALA A 65 5.11 15.53 1.34
N ARG A 66 6.34 15.08 1.09
CA ARG A 66 7.51 15.97 0.99
C ARG A 66 7.38 16.96 -0.15
N ASP A 67 6.97 16.49 -1.34
CA ASP A 67 6.81 17.38 -2.49
C ASP A 67 5.66 18.39 -2.28
N LEU A 68 4.63 18.04 -1.49
CA LEU A 68 3.60 18.99 -1.06
C LEU A 68 4.17 20.05 -0.11
N ASP A 69 5.04 19.67 0.83
CA ASP A 69 5.71 20.64 1.72
C ASP A 69 6.52 21.69 0.93
N ASP A 70 7.20 21.27 -0.15
CA ASP A 70 7.92 22.19 -1.04
C ASP A 70 6.97 23.17 -1.74
N VAL A 71 5.85 22.69 -2.29
CA VAL A 71 4.85 23.53 -2.96
C VAL A 71 4.16 24.47 -1.97
N PHE A 72 3.84 24.01 -0.76
CA PHE A 72 3.28 24.87 0.28
C PHE A 72 4.30 25.91 0.74
N GLY A 73 5.57 25.55 0.89
CA GLY A 73 6.65 26.48 1.21
C GLY A 73 6.81 27.58 0.14
N GLU A 74 6.72 27.21 -1.13
CA GLU A 74 6.78 28.15 -2.25
C GLU A 74 5.57 29.09 -2.27
N VAL A 75 4.36 28.55 -2.08
CA VAL A 75 3.12 29.35 -2.03
C VAL A 75 3.11 30.30 -0.82
N VAL A 76 3.54 29.83 0.35
CA VAL A 76 3.69 30.69 1.54
C VAL A 76 4.75 31.78 1.31
N GLY A 77 5.87 31.46 0.66
CA GLY A 77 6.90 32.44 0.31
C GLY A 77 6.45 33.47 -0.74
N MET A 78 5.51 33.13 -1.63
CA MET A 78 4.89 34.08 -2.56
C MET A 78 3.84 34.98 -1.88
N MET A 79 3.26 34.53 -0.78
CA MET A 79 2.27 35.27 0.00
C MET A 79 2.94 36.01 1.15
N ASP A 80 3.86 36.94 0.85
CA ASP A 80 4.62 37.79 1.79
C ASP A 80 3.87 38.06 3.12
N ILE A 81 4.12 37.21 4.12
CA ILE A 81 3.82 37.34 5.55
C ILE A 81 5.04 36.78 6.28
#